data_AF-A0A131Z0Q3-F1
#
_entry.id   AF-A0A131Z0Q3-F1
#
_cell.length_a   1.000
_cell.length_b   1.000
_cell.length_c   1.000
_cell.angle_alpha   90.00
_cell.angle_beta   90.00
_cell.angle_gamma   90.00
#
_symmetry.space_group_name_H-M   'P 1'
#
loop_
_entity.id
_entity.type
_entity.pdbx_description
1 polymer ?
#
loop_
_entity_poly.entity_id
_entity_poly.type
_entity_poly.pdbx_seq_one_letter_code
_entity_poly.pdbx_strand_id
1 'polypeptide(L)'
;MAHLERMRTHVHLREHDLLHTETVDHCGARLGVDDSWDFQRFVQKFRVGIISMDDTTIEFDLVGLNPAIANAIRRILLAEVPTMAPDKVYLYNNTGIIQDEVLAHRIGLVPFNIDPRMFEYRESESDGSPEDTVEFELKVRCTKNPQAPKDATTPDELYRDHLVYTKHLNWVPLGSQAEIFGNKPPRPVHDDIILAKLRPGQEIDLKLHCVKGTGQVHAKFSPVATASYRLLPEIRLLRPVRDEQAERLQGCFSKGVIELDDEPDGHKVARVANARADTCSRNVFRFDDLKDAVELSRVKDHYIFSVESTGAYAPDTLVTEAIKVLMAKCQMFLDELEHVQTHD
;
A
#
# COMPACT_ATOMS: atom_id res chain seq x y z
N MET A 1 30.99 -25.58 -2.38
CA MET A 1 29.56 -25.69 -1.99
C MET A 1 28.98 -24.34 -1.56
N ALA A 2 29.61 -23.62 -0.62
CA ALA A 2 29.13 -22.30 -0.15
C ALA A 2 28.85 -21.26 -1.27
N HIS A 3 29.68 -21.19 -2.31
CA HIS A 3 29.45 -20.26 -3.44
C HIS A 3 28.16 -20.59 -4.21
N LEU A 4 27.87 -21.88 -4.43
CA LEU A 4 26.67 -22.32 -5.13
C LEU A 4 25.40 -22.07 -4.32
N GLU A 5 25.48 -22.24 -3.00
CA GLU A 5 24.39 -21.90 -2.08
C GLU A 5 24.12 -20.39 -2.09
N ARG A 6 25.15 -19.55 -2.09
CA ARG A 6 24.97 -18.09 -2.19
C ARG A 6 24.31 -17.68 -3.49
N MET A 7 24.70 -18.25 -4.62
CA MET A 7 24.00 -18.02 -5.90
C MET A 7 22.52 -18.39 -5.84
N ARG A 8 22.14 -19.36 -4.99
CA ARG A 8 20.75 -19.78 -4.82
C ARG A 8 19.97 -18.84 -3.91
N THR A 9 20.58 -18.38 -2.82
CA THR A 9 19.88 -17.64 -1.75
C THR A 9 20.01 -16.13 -1.85
N HIS A 10 20.99 -15.62 -2.59
CA HIS A 10 21.28 -14.18 -2.67
C HIS A 10 21.20 -13.66 -4.09
N VAL A 11 20.69 -12.44 -4.23
CA VAL A 11 20.88 -11.59 -5.42
C VAL A 11 22.09 -10.71 -5.14
N HIS A 12 23.08 -10.72 -6.03
CA HIS A 12 24.29 -9.92 -5.85
C HIS A 12 24.20 -8.62 -6.64
N LEU A 13 24.57 -7.51 -6.00
CA LEU A 13 24.58 -6.17 -6.60
C LEU A 13 26.02 -5.81 -6.94
N ARG A 14 26.32 -5.67 -8.22
CA ARG A 14 27.62 -5.20 -8.72
C ARG A 14 27.52 -3.73 -9.14
N GLU A 15 28.65 -3.18 -9.59
CA GLU A 15 28.75 -1.81 -10.08
C GLU A 15 27.83 -1.55 -11.28
N HIS A 16 27.79 -2.48 -12.24
CA HIS A 16 27.09 -2.30 -13.52
C HIS A 16 25.83 -3.17 -13.66
N ASP A 17 25.74 -4.28 -12.94
CA ASP A 17 24.71 -5.30 -13.15
C ASP A 17 24.22 -5.94 -11.84
N LEU A 18 23.15 -6.73 -11.97
CA LEU A 18 22.61 -7.58 -10.93
C LEU A 18 22.84 -9.03 -11.36
N LEU A 19 23.33 -9.86 -10.44
CA LEU A 19 23.51 -11.28 -10.69
C LEU A 19 22.55 -12.13 -9.86
N HIS A 20 22.24 -13.30 -10.43
CA HIS A 20 21.43 -14.33 -9.79
C HIS A 20 20.02 -13.82 -9.42
N THR A 21 19.37 -13.08 -10.31
CA THR A 21 18.00 -12.57 -10.10
C THR A 21 16.94 -13.68 -10.17
N GLU A 22 17.25 -14.79 -10.84
CA GLU A 22 16.32 -15.89 -11.05
C GLU A 22 16.13 -16.77 -9.80
N THR A 23 14.97 -17.40 -9.73
CA THR A 23 14.59 -18.34 -8.68
C THR A 23 14.89 -19.76 -9.17
N VAL A 24 15.87 -20.41 -8.55
CA VAL A 24 16.47 -21.69 -9.00
C VAL A 24 16.22 -22.80 -7.97
N ASP A 25 15.05 -22.77 -7.33
CA ASP A 25 14.60 -23.70 -6.28
C ASP A 25 13.55 -24.69 -6.79
N HIS A 26 13.73 -25.17 -8.03
CA HIS A 26 12.87 -26.18 -8.65
C HIS A 26 13.61 -27.51 -8.85
N CYS A 27 12.85 -28.60 -8.86
CA CYS A 27 13.40 -29.95 -9.05
C CYS A 27 14.24 -30.04 -10.32
N GLY A 28 15.40 -30.69 -10.22
CA GLY A 28 16.28 -30.92 -11.37
C GLY A 28 17.13 -29.71 -11.79
N ALA A 29 16.99 -28.55 -11.12
CA ALA A 29 17.82 -27.39 -11.41
C ALA A 29 19.31 -27.63 -11.13
N ARG A 30 19.62 -28.49 -10.14
CA ARG A 30 21.00 -28.85 -9.77
C ARG A 30 21.12 -30.30 -9.35
N LEU A 31 22.32 -30.85 -9.58
CA LEU A 31 22.71 -32.18 -9.15
C LEU A 31 22.95 -32.20 -7.63
N GLY A 32 22.36 -33.17 -6.94
CA GLY A 32 22.62 -33.43 -5.52
C GLY A 32 21.82 -32.59 -4.52
N VAL A 33 20.84 -31.80 -4.98
CA VAL A 33 19.93 -31.04 -4.11
C VAL A 33 18.49 -31.49 -4.38
N ASP A 34 17.78 -31.89 -3.33
CA ASP A 34 16.34 -32.15 -3.41
C ASP A 34 15.55 -30.86 -3.11
N ASP A 35 14.92 -30.36 -4.17
CA ASP A 35 14.03 -29.20 -4.18
C ASP A 35 12.59 -29.60 -4.53
N SER A 36 12.22 -30.86 -4.28
CA SER A 36 10.83 -31.28 -4.26
C SER A 36 10.00 -30.47 -3.26
N TRP A 37 8.72 -30.29 -3.59
CA TRP A 37 7.80 -29.58 -2.72
C TRP A 37 7.51 -30.43 -1.47
N ASP A 38 7.85 -29.88 -0.31
CA ASP A 38 7.55 -30.47 1.00
C ASP A 38 6.91 -29.42 1.90
N PHE A 39 5.68 -29.70 2.33
CA PHE A 39 4.89 -28.84 3.19
C PHE A 39 5.51 -28.69 4.59
N GLN A 40 6.09 -29.74 5.16
CA GLN A 40 6.69 -29.66 6.49
C GLN A 40 7.93 -28.76 6.48
N ARG A 41 8.77 -28.89 5.46
CA ARG A 41 9.92 -28.01 5.23
C ARG A 41 9.51 -26.55 5.03
N PHE A 42 8.40 -26.31 4.34
CA PHE A 42 7.85 -24.96 4.17
C PHE A 42 7.41 -24.37 5.51
N VAL A 43 6.61 -25.09 6.30
CA VAL A 43 6.10 -24.61 7.60
C VAL A 43 7.23 -24.32 8.59
N GLN A 44 8.30 -25.11 8.60
CA GLN A 44 9.45 -24.86 9.47
C GLN A 44 10.23 -23.58 9.10
N LYS A 45 10.27 -23.24 7.82
CA LYS A 45 11.00 -22.06 7.30
C LYS A 45 10.16 -20.79 7.33
N PHE A 46 8.86 -20.91 7.09
CA PHE A 46 7.96 -19.78 6.96
C PHE A 46 7.81 -19.04 8.28
N ARG A 47 8.13 -17.74 8.27
CA ARG A 47 8.00 -16.87 9.45
C ARG A 47 7.49 -15.50 9.03
N VAL A 48 6.63 -14.94 9.86
CA VAL A 48 6.12 -13.57 9.71
C VAL A 48 6.54 -12.77 10.93
N GLY A 49 7.16 -11.62 10.71
CA GLY A 49 7.58 -10.70 11.78
C GLY A 49 7.00 -9.31 11.54
N ILE A 50 6.13 -8.83 12.43
CA ILE A 50 5.61 -7.46 12.36
C ILE A 50 6.62 -6.54 13.05
N ILE A 51 7.03 -5.46 12.37
CA ILE A 51 8.07 -4.56 12.87
C ILE A 51 7.48 -3.24 13.35
N SER A 52 6.60 -2.66 12.53
CA SER A 52 5.84 -1.49 12.91
C SER A 52 4.42 -1.59 12.37
N MET A 53 3.48 -1.10 13.17
CA MET A 53 2.08 -1.02 12.80
C MET A 53 1.52 0.27 13.40
N ASP A 54 1.06 1.13 12.51
CA ASP A 54 0.32 2.34 12.82
C ASP A 54 -1.12 2.19 12.31
N ASP A 55 -1.96 3.20 12.53
CA ASP A 55 -3.38 3.15 12.14
C ASP A 55 -3.58 3.02 10.62
N THR A 56 -2.62 3.50 9.82
CA THR A 56 -2.68 3.51 8.35
C THR A 56 -1.58 2.68 7.70
N THR A 57 -0.48 2.42 8.38
CA THR A 57 0.72 1.80 7.80
C THR A 57 1.12 0.53 8.54
N ILE A 58 1.51 -0.50 7.80
CA ILE A 58 2.08 -1.72 8.38
C ILE A 58 3.38 -2.08 7.64
N GLU A 59 4.44 -2.34 8.40
CA GLU A 59 5.69 -2.90 7.91
C GLU A 59 5.93 -4.27 8.56
N PHE A 60 6.06 -5.30 7.73
CA PHE A 60 6.25 -6.67 8.19
C PHE A 60 7.18 -7.46 7.28
N ASP A 61 7.84 -8.44 7.86
CA ASP A 61 8.75 -9.35 7.19
C ASP A 61 8.04 -10.66 6.87
N LEU A 62 8.19 -11.12 5.63
CA LEU A 62 7.83 -12.46 5.18
C LEU A 62 9.10 -13.22 4.83
N VAL A 63 9.39 -14.26 5.61
CA VAL A 63 10.57 -15.13 5.42
C VAL A 63 10.13 -16.51 4.93
N GLY A 64 10.84 -17.06 3.95
CA GLY A 64 10.63 -18.41 3.42
C GLY A 64 9.60 -18.52 2.30
N LEU A 65 9.19 -17.40 1.70
CA LEU A 65 8.22 -17.38 0.60
C LEU A 65 8.92 -17.26 -0.78
N ASN A 66 8.29 -17.77 -1.83
CA ASN A 66 8.74 -17.55 -3.21
C ASN A 66 8.31 -16.15 -3.71
N PRO A 67 9.11 -15.46 -4.54
CA PRO A 67 8.75 -14.14 -5.07
C PRO A 67 7.43 -14.13 -5.86
N ALA A 68 7.04 -15.25 -6.47
CA ALA A 68 5.77 -15.35 -7.19
C ALA A 68 4.56 -15.12 -6.26
N ILE A 69 4.57 -15.72 -5.07
CA ILE A 69 3.48 -15.59 -4.09
C ILE A 69 3.53 -14.21 -3.43
N ALA A 70 4.73 -13.72 -3.09
CA ALA A 70 4.90 -12.36 -2.55
C ALA A 70 4.32 -11.31 -3.51
N ASN A 71 4.63 -11.43 -4.80
CA ASN A 71 4.09 -10.53 -5.83
C ASN A 71 2.59 -10.73 -6.05
N ALA A 72 2.06 -11.94 -5.91
CA ALA A 72 0.62 -12.17 -5.96
C ALA A 72 -0.11 -11.40 -4.86
N ILE A 73 0.36 -11.49 -3.60
CA ILE A 73 -0.19 -10.73 -2.47
C ILE A 73 -0.15 -9.22 -2.75
N ARG A 74 0.99 -8.71 -3.24
CA ARG A 74 1.13 -7.30 -3.61
C ARG A 74 0.13 -6.87 -4.69
N ARG A 75 -0.09 -7.71 -5.72
CA ARG A 75 -1.03 -7.41 -6.81
C ARG A 75 -2.48 -7.42 -6.33
N ILE A 76 -2.83 -8.36 -5.48
CA ILE A 76 -4.18 -8.48 -4.90
C ILE A 76 -4.49 -7.25 -4.05
N LEU A 77 -3.55 -6.82 -3.20
CA LEU A 77 -3.69 -5.60 -2.39
C LEU A 77 -3.98 -4.35 -3.24
N LEU A 78 -3.37 -4.25 -4.43
CA LEU A 78 -3.54 -3.11 -5.33
C LEU A 78 -4.83 -3.15 -6.14
N ALA A 79 -5.28 -4.33 -6.57
CA ALA A 79 -6.28 -4.44 -7.63
C ALA A 79 -7.53 -5.25 -7.28
N GLU A 80 -7.47 -6.16 -6.32
CA GLU A 80 -8.52 -7.18 -6.16
C GLU A 80 -9.22 -7.14 -4.81
N VAL A 81 -8.63 -6.51 -3.80
CA VAL A 81 -9.34 -6.24 -2.53
C VAL A 81 -10.42 -5.19 -2.82
N PRO A 82 -11.71 -5.50 -2.57
CA PRO A 82 -12.80 -4.58 -2.87
C PRO A 82 -12.91 -3.44 -1.86
N THR A 83 -13.42 -2.30 -2.29
CA THR A 83 -13.75 -1.14 -1.44
C THR A 83 -15.08 -0.51 -1.88
N MET A 84 -15.62 0.40 -1.06
CA MET A 84 -16.76 1.24 -1.43
C MET A 84 -16.25 2.59 -1.92
N ALA A 85 -16.68 3.00 -3.11
CA ALA A 85 -16.37 4.34 -3.65
C ALA A 85 -17.56 4.91 -4.43
N PRO A 86 -17.66 6.25 -4.60
CA PRO A 86 -18.71 6.86 -5.40
C PRO A 86 -18.63 6.45 -6.86
N ASP A 87 -19.77 6.08 -7.43
CA ASP A 87 -19.87 5.72 -8.85
C ASP A 87 -20.79 6.64 -9.64
N LYS A 88 -22.01 6.88 -9.13
CA LYS A 88 -22.93 7.84 -9.74
C LYS A 88 -23.00 9.10 -8.90
N VAL A 89 -22.93 10.25 -9.56
CA VAL A 89 -23.12 11.58 -8.96
C VAL A 89 -24.27 12.26 -9.67
N TYR A 90 -25.36 12.49 -8.95
CA TYR A 90 -26.54 13.21 -9.42
C TYR A 90 -26.40 14.68 -9.02
N LEU A 91 -26.16 15.56 -9.99
CA LEU A 91 -26.08 16.99 -9.75
C LEU A 91 -27.45 17.63 -9.98
N TYR A 92 -27.96 18.35 -8.97
CA TYR A 92 -29.19 19.11 -9.07
C TYR A 92 -28.93 20.56 -9.47
N ASN A 93 -27.94 21.19 -8.83
CA ASN A 93 -27.50 22.53 -9.19
C ASN A 93 -26.01 22.70 -8.91
N ASN A 94 -25.23 23.07 -9.93
CA ASN A 94 -23.85 23.49 -9.79
C ASN A 94 -23.68 24.85 -10.44
N THR A 95 -23.55 25.89 -9.61
CA THR A 95 -23.22 27.25 -10.05
C THR A 95 -21.77 27.62 -9.71
N GLY A 96 -20.98 26.63 -9.29
CA GLY A 96 -19.56 26.76 -9.03
C GLY A 96 -18.75 26.95 -10.31
N ILE A 97 -17.45 27.23 -10.15
CA ILE A 97 -16.52 27.41 -11.28
C ILE A 97 -16.02 26.05 -11.80
N ILE A 98 -15.97 25.04 -10.93
CA ILE A 98 -15.53 23.69 -11.30
C ILE A 98 -16.63 23.03 -12.12
N GLN A 99 -16.25 22.50 -13.28
CA GLN A 99 -17.15 21.77 -14.17
C GLN A 99 -17.67 20.49 -13.52
N ASP A 100 -18.86 20.07 -13.92
CA ASP A 100 -19.59 18.95 -13.34
C ASP A 100 -18.78 17.64 -13.41
N GLU A 101 -18.16 17.36 -14.55
CA GLU A 101 -17.36 16.16 -14.77
C GLU A 101 -16.09 16.14 -13.91
N VAL A 102 -15.46 17.29 -13.72
CA VAL A 102 -14.26 17.43 -12.89
C VAL A 102 -14.62 17.28 -11.41
N LEU A 103 -15.75 17.86 -10.99
CA LEU A 103 -16.24 17.71 -9.62
C LEU A 103 -16.61 16.26 -9.32
N ALA A 104 -17.34 15.60 -10.23
CA ALA A 104 -17.69 14.18 -10.10
C ALA A 104 -16.44 13.29 -10.02
N HIS A 105 -15.43 13.53 -10.87
CA HIS A 105 -14.18 12.80 -10.83
C HIS A 105 -13.43 13.01 -9.49
N ARG A 106 -13.39 14.24 -8.97
CA ARG A 106 -12.76 14.51 -7.66
C ARG A 106 -13.48 13.80 -6.52
N ILE A 107 -14.81 13.82 -6.51
CA ILE A 107 -15.62 13.12 -5.49
C ILE A 107 -15.38 11.60 -5.58
N GLY A 108 -15.29 11.06 -6.79
CA GLY A 108 -15.02 9.64 -7.02
C GLY A 108 -13.70 9.14 -6.44
N LEU A 109 -12.72 10.02 -6.22
CA LEU A 109 -11.41 9.68 -5.63
C LEU A 109 -11.36 9.85 -4.11
N VAL A 110 -12.44 10.29 -3.46
CA VAL A 110 -12.48 10.40 -2.01
C VAL A 110 -12.64 9.01 -1.40
N PRO A 111 -11.74 8.58 -0.49
CA PRO A 111 -11.90 7.31 0.20
C PRO A 111 -12.99 7.41 1.27
N PHE A 112 -13.85 6.39 1.34
CA PHE A 112 -14.93 6.28 2.34
C PHE A 112 -14.63 5.17 3.34
N ASN A 113 -14.94 5.43 4.61
CA ASN A 113 -14.81 4.46 5.71
C ASN A 113 -16.09 3.63 5.81
N ILE A 114 -16.27 2.70 4.88
CA ILE A 114 -17.42 1.80 4.80
C ILE A 114 -16.87 0.39 4.62
N ASP A 115 -17.32 -0.57 5.44
CA ASP A 115 -16.89 -1.96 5.31
C ASP A 115 -17.59 -2.61 4.10
N PRO A 116 -16.88 -2.92 3.00
CA PRO A 116 -17.50 -3.48 1.80
C PRO A 116 -17.92 -4.95 1.99
N ARG A 117 -17.58 -5.59 3.10
CA ARG A 117 -18.04 -6.96 3.42
C ARG A 117 -19.53 -7.01 3.74
N MET A 118 -20.11 -5.89 4.15
CA MET A 118 -21.55 -5.76 4.44
C MET A 118 -22.40 -5.52 3.20
N PHE A 119 -21.78 -5.29 2.04
CA PHE A 119 -22.46 -4.94 0.80
C PHE A 119 -22.18 -5.98 -0.29
N GLU A 120 -23.17 -6.19 -1.14
CA GLU A 120 -23.06 -7.05 -2.32
C GLU A 120 -22.57 -6.26 -3.53
N TYR A 121 -22.16 -6.98 -4.58
CA TYR A 121 -21.84 -6.33 -5.85
C TYR A 121 -23.14 -5.98 -6.58
N ARG A 122 -23.21 -4.78 -7.14
CA ARG A 122 -24.36 -4.35 -7.93
C ARG A 122 -24.41 -5.10 -9.26
N GLU A 123 -25.51 -5.81 -9.52
CA GLU A 123 -25.71 -6.59 -10.75
C GLU A 123 -26.37 -5.79 -11.90
N SER A 124 -27.06 -4.68 -11.63
CA SER A 124 -27.83 -3.91 -12.62
C SER A 124 -27.70 -2.39 -12.48
N GLU A 125 -27.94 -1.62 -13.55
CA GLU A 125 -27.97 -0.14 -13.52
C GLU A 125 -29.25 0.45 -12.87
N SER A 126 -29.89 -0.28 -11.96
CA SER A 126 -31.08 0.22 -11.25
C SER A 126 -30.72 1.27 -10.19
N ASP A 127 -31.75 1.92 -9.61
CA ASP A 127 -31.61 2.99 -8.61
C ASP A 127 -30.88 2.58 -7.30
N GLY A 128 -30.50 1.31 -7.17
CA GLY A 128 -29.78 0.76 -6.03
C GLY A 128 -30.70 0.22 -4.95
N SER A 129 -30.26 -0.84 -4.28
CA SER A 129 -30.93 -1.42 -3.12
C SER A 129 -30.21 -1.02 -1.83
N PRO A 130 -30.85 -1.11 -0.67
CA PRO A 130 -30.18 -0.89 0.62
C PRO A 130 -28.99 -1.83 0.89
N GLU A 131 -28.86 -2.93 0.13
CA GLU A 131 -27.82 -3.95 0.30
C GLU A 131 -26.61 -3.71 -0.62
N ASP A 132 -26.76 -2.90 -1.67
CA ASP A 132 -25.70 -2.64 -2.67
C ASP A 132 -25.17 -1.20 -2.67
N THR A 133 -25.93 -0.24 -2.13
CA THR A 133 -25.66 1.20 -2.26
C THR A 133 -25.59 1.94 -0.94
N VAL A 134 -24.73 2.95 -0.88
CA VAL A 134 -24.74 3.96 0.18
C VAL A 134 -24.89 5.34 -0.43
N GLU A 135 -25.85 6.12 0.05
CA GLU A 135 -26.12 7.47 -0.45
C GLU A 135 -25.51 8.55 0.44
N PHE A 136 -24.95 9.58 -0.20
CA PHE A 136 -24.60 10.82 0.48
C PHE A 136 -25.14 12.02 -0.29
N GLU A 137 -25.37 13.11 0.45
CA GLU A 137 -25.84 14.39 -0.07
C GLU A 137 -24.84 15.50 0.29
N LEU A 138 -24.57 16.38 -0.67
CA LEU A 138 -23.74 17.56 -0.49
C LEU A 138 -24.55 18.79 -0.91
N LYS A 139 -24.87 19.64 0.07
CA LYS A 139 -25.60 20.90 -0.12
C LYS A 139 -24.85 22.04 0.52
N VAL A 140 -24.18 22.86 -0.30
CA VAL A 140 -23.39 23.99 0.18
C VAL A 140 -23.71 25.24 -0.62
N ARG A 141 -23.99 26.35 0.08
CA ARG A 141 -24.24 27.67 -0.49
C ARG A 141 -23.27 28.67 0.11
N CYS A 142 -22.45 29.31 -0.72
CA CYS A 142 -21.50 30.30 -0.25
C CYS A 142 -22.17 31.66 -0.05
N THR A 143 -21.92 32.29 1.11
CA THR A 143 -22.48 33.60 1.47
C THR A 143 -21.39 34.58 1.93
N LYS A 144 -21.66 35.88 1.79
CA LYS A 144 -20.77 36.92 2.35
C LYS A 144 -20.91 36.93 3.87
N ASN A 145 -19.78 37.01 4.58
CA ASN A 145 -19.81 37.12 6.03
C ASN A 145 -20.19 38.57 6.43
N PRO A 146 -21.34 38.79 7.09
CA PRO A 146 -21.76 40.14 7.49
C PRO A 146 -20.90 40.72 8.62
N GLN A 147 -20.15 39.88 9.34
CA GLN A 147 -19.29 40.26 10.47
C GLN A 147 -17.81 40.41 10.07
N ALA A 148 -17.49 40.40 8.78
CA ALA A 148 -16.11 40.51 8.32
C ALA A 148 -15.51 41.88 8.74
N PRO A 149 -14.28 41.90 9.30
CA PRO A 149 -13.59 43.16 9.58
C PRO A 149 -13.37 43.95 8.29
N LYS A 150 -13.40 45.28 8.37
CA LYS A 150 -13.25 46.16 7.19
C LYS A 150 -11.88 46.02 6.51
N ASP A 151 -10.88 45.55 7.26
CA ASP A 151 -9.50 45.32 6.79
C ASP A 151 -9.25 43.85 6.36
N ALA A 152 -10.29 42.99 6.39
CA ALA A 152 -10.18 41.59 6.01
C ALA A 152 -9.75 41.46 4.55
N THR A 153 -8.62 40.80 4.32
CA THR A 153 -8.10 40.51 2.97
C THR A 153 -8.20 39.02 2.63
N THR A 154 -8.31 38.16 3.64
CA THR A 154 -8.35 36.70 3.48
C THR A 154 -9.77 36.24 3.11
N PRO A 155 -9.92 35.32 2.12
CA PRO A 155 -11.23 34.77 1.76
C PRO A 155 -11.94 34.05 2.92
N ASP A 156 -11.18 33.49 3.86
CA ASP A 156 -11.69 32.80 5.06
C ASP A 156 -12.47 33.73 5.99
N GLU A 157 -12.05 34.99 6.12
CA GLU A 157 -12.74 35.99 6.94
C GLU A 157 -13.93 36.63 6.21
N LEU A 158 -13.78 36.81 4.89
CA LEU A 158 -14.75 37.49 4.03
C LEU A 158 -15.98 36.64 3.69
N TYR A 159 -15.82 35.32 3.57
CA TYR A 159 -16.85 34.44 3.03
C TYR A 159 -17.09 33.23 3.92
N ARG A 160 -18.37 32.88 4.11
CA ARG A 160 -18.78 31.62 4.74
C ARG A 160 -18.93 30.54 3.68
N ASP A 161 -18.49 29.33 4.02
CA ASP A 161 -18.59 28.12 3.20
C ASP A 161 -18.04 28.29 1.77
N HIS A 162 -16.98 29.09 1.64
CA HIS A 162 -16.31 29.30 0.36
C HIS A 162 -15.34 28.16 0.00
N LEU A 163 -14.99 27.30 0.97
CA LEU A 163 -14.27 26.04 0.74
C LEU A 163 -15.23 24.89 1.04
N VAL A 164 -15.45 24.05 0.03
CA VAL A 164 -16.26 22.84 0.14
C VAL A 164 -15.34 21.70 0.49
N TYR A 165 -15.47 21.21 1.72
CA TYR A 165 -14.70 20.08 2.25
C TYR A 165 -15.52 18.79 2.20
N THR A 166 -14.85 17.65 2.30
CA THR A 166 -15.50 16.33 2.39
C THR A 166 -16.36 16.17 3.63
N LYS A 167 -16.08 16.87 4.74
CA LYS A 167 -16.97 16.89 5.93
C LYS A 167 -18.39 17.41 5.67
N HIS A 168 -18.62 18.10 4.54
CA HIS A 168 -19.96 18.57 4.16
C HIS A 168 -20.80 17.47 3.48
N LEU A 169 -20.21 16.29 3.21
CA LEU A 169 -20.92 15.13 2.70
C LEU A 169 -21.71 14.47 3.85
N ASN A 170 -23.03 14.56 3.79
CA ASN A 170 -23.91 13.98 4.78
C ASN A 170 -24.43 12.64 4.28
N TRP A 171 -24.27 11.58 5.08
CA TRP A 171 -24.84 10.28 4.78
C TRP A 171 -26.37 10.30 4.89
N VAL A 172 -27.04 9.74 3.88
CA VAL A 172 -28.49 9.56 3.86
C VAL A 172 -28.78 8.06 3.95
N PRO A 173 -29.31 7.56 5.09
CA PRO A 173 -29.56 6.13 5.26
C PRO A 173 -30.72 5.66 4.38
N LEU A 174 -30.54 4.50 3.76
CA LEU A 174 -31.60 3.81 3.00
C LEU A 174 -32.15 2.62 3.79
N GLY A 175 -33.47 2.49 3.86
CA GLY A 175 -34.14 1.38 4.55
C GLY A 175 -33.65 1.20 6.00
N SER A 176 -33.19 -0.02 6.32
CA SER A 176 -32.71 -0.39 7.66
C SER A 176 -31.23 -0.05 7.93
N GLN A 177 -30.54 0.64 7.02
CA GLN A 177 -29.12 0.99 7.21
C GLN A 177 -28.89 1.88 8.44
N ALA A 178 -29.86 2.73 8.81
CA ALA A 178 -29.76 3.56 10.01
C ALA A 178 -29.56 2.73 11.30
N GLU A 179 -30.17 1.55 11.37
CA GLU A 179 -30.06 0.64 12.50
C GLU A 179 -28.75 -0.16 12.46
N ILE A 180 -28.37 -0.64 11.27
CA ILE A 180 -27.15 -1.45 11.06
C ILE A 180 -25.89 -0.64 11.34
N PHE A 181 -25.83 0.60 10.86
CA PHE A 181 -24.65 1.47 10.95
C PHE A 181 -24.70 2.48 12.11
N GLY A 182 -25.69 2.39 13.01
CA GLY A 182 -25.85 3.32 14.13
C GLY A 182 -24.60 3.49 15.00
N ASN A 183 -23.77 2.45 15.12
CA ASN A 183 -22.50 2.51 15.87
C ASN A 183 -21.33 3.11 15.08
N LYS A 184 -21.33 2.97 13.74
CA LYS A 184 -20.25 3.43 12.86
C LYS A 184 -20.86 3.94 11.54
N PRO A 185 -21.32 5.20 11.49
CA PRO A 185 -21.97 5.74 10.31
C PRO A 185 -20.97 5.85 9.15
N PRO A 186 -21.40 5.55 7.91
CA PRO A 186 -20.65 5.83 6.70
C PRO A 186 -20.20 7.29 6.66
N ARG A 187 -18.90 7.50 6.45
CA ARG A 187 -18.32 8.83 6.29
C ARG A 187 -17.06 8.79 5.42
N PRO A 188 -16.65 9.92 4.82
CA PRO A 188 -15.32 10.04 4.24
C PRO A 188 -14.24 9.70 5.28
N VAL A 189 -13.12 9.13 4.85
CA VAL A 189 -12.00 8.83 5.75
C VAL A 189 -11.40 10.13 6.29
N HIS A 190 -11.17 11.09 5.39
CA HIS A 190 -10.60 12.39 5.70
C HIS A 190 -11.66 13.48 5.55
N ASP A 191 -11.82 14.30 6.58
CA ASP A 191 -12.84 15.36 6.64
C ASP A 191 -12.40 16.66 5.95
N ASP A 192 -11.11 16.82 5.70
CA ASP A 192 -10.47 18.06 5.24
C ASP A 192 -10.08 18.07 3.75
N ILE A 193 -10.55 17.10 2.95
CA ILE A 193 -10.27 17.09 1.51
C ILE A 193 -11.10 18.19 0.83
N ILE A 194 -10.43 19.10 0.12
CA ILE A 194 -11.09 20.18 -0.62
C ILE A 194 -11.67 19.61 -1.93
N LEU A 195 -12.99 19.71 -2.08
CA LEU A 195 -13.73 19.34 -3.28
C LEU A 195 -13.80 20.50 -4.27
N ALA A 196 -14.25 21.67 -3.79
CA ALA A 196 -14.45 22.86 -4.60
C ALA A 196 -14.20 24.16 -3.82
N LYS A 197 -13.94 25.24 -4.56
CA LYS A 197 -13.88 26.60 -4.00
C LYS A 197 -14.98 27.43 -4.64
N LEU A 198 -15.76 28.10 -3.80
CA LEU A 198 -16.93 28.89 -4.18
C LEU A 198 -16.70 30.39 -3.93
N ARG A 199 -17.59 31.19 -4.50
CA ARG A 199 -17.77 32.62 -4.21
C ARG A 199 -19.22 32.89 -3.84
N PRO A 200 -19.49 34.02 -3.14
CA PRO A 200 -20.83 34.31 -2.67
C PRO A 200 -21.86 34.34 -3.80
N GLY A 201 -22.98 33.65 -3.60
CA GLY A 201 -24.03 33.47 -4.61
C GLY A 201 -23.91 32.17 -5.40
N GLN A 202 -22.81 31.42 -5.26
CA GLN A 202 -22.67 30.09 -5.81
C GLN A 202 -23.13 29.02 -4.82
N GLU A 203 -23.67 27.94 -5.36
CA GLU A 203 -24.18 26.77 -4.67
C GLU A 203 -23.82 25.48 -5.42
N ILE A 204 -23.64 24.42 -4.64
CA ILE A 204 -23.50 23.04 -5.10
C ILE A 204 -24.54 22.20 -4.35
N ASP A 205 -25.40 21.53 -5.11
CA ASP A 205 -26.36 20.54 -4.62
C ASP A 205 -26.21 19.26 -5.46
N LEU A 206 -25.77 18.18 -4.80
CA LEU A 206 -25.60 16.88 -5.44
C LEU A 206 -25.88 15.73 -4.47
N LYS A 207 -26.19 14.56 -5.05
CA LYS A 207 -26.24 13.26 -4.39
C LYS A 207 -25.24 12.31 -5.03
N LEU A 208 -24.67 11.42 -4.23
CA LEU A 208 -23.72 10.40 -4.69
C LEU A 208 -24.15 9.02 -4.22
N HIS A 209 -23.99 8.04 -5.10
CA HIS A 209 -24.21 6.63 -4.81
C HIS A 209 -22.85 5.93 -4.77
N CYS A 210 -22.49 5.43 -3.59
CA CYS A 210 -21.30 4.61 -3.38
C CYS A 210 -21.64 3.14 -3.58
N VAL A 211 -20.82 2.45 -4.34
CA VAL A 211 -20.98 1.02 -4.66
C VAL A 211 -19.70 0.26 -4.35
N LYS A 212 -19.83 -1.05 -4.21
CA LYS A 212 -18.70 -1.96 -4.07
C LYS A 212 -18.00 -2.19 -5.40
N GLY A 213 -16.68 -2.05 -5.43
CA GLY A 213 -15.88 -2.32 -6.62
C GLY A 213 -14.44 -2.72 -6.28
N THR A 214 -13.69 -3.16 -7.29
CA THR A 214 -12.30 -3.57 -7.16
C THR A 214 -11.36 -2.62 -7.91
N GLY A 215 -10.11 -2.52 -7.45
CA GLY A 215 -9.08 -1.67 -8.06
C GLY A 215 -8.77 -2.01 -9.53
N GLN A 216 -9.07 -3.25 -9.96
CA GLN A 216 -8.94 -3.69 -11.35
C GLN A 216 -9.89 -2.94 -12.29
N VAL A 217 -11.09 -2.59 -11.82
CA VAL A 217 -12.08 -1.83 -12.60
C VAL A 217 -11.66 -0.36 -12.69
N HIS A 218 -11.31 0.25 -11.56
CA HIS A 218 -10.85 1.63 -11.50
C HIS A 218 -9.97 1.87 -10.27
N ALA A 219 -8.93 2.69 -10.41
CA ALA A 219 -7.98 2.98 -9.33
C ALA A 219 -8.61 3.60 -8.07
N LYS A 220 -9.80 4.22 -8.20
CA LYS A 220 -10.60 4.76 -7.08
C LYS A 220 -10.97 3.71 -6.03
N PHE A 221 -11.02 2.44 -6.43
CA PHE A 221 -11.33 1.32 -5.55
C PHE A 221 -10.08 0.69 -4.91
N SER A 222 -8.87 1.18 -5.20
CA SER A 222 -7.66 0.68 -4.54
C SER A 222 -7.68 1.02 -3.05
N PRO A 223 -7.67 0.03 -2.14
CA PRO A 223 -7.68 0.30 -0.70
C PRO A 223 -6.35 0.84 -0.18
N VAL A 224 -5.27 0.63 -0.93
CA VAL A 224 -3.91 1.01 -0.54
C VAL A 224 -3.48 2.27 -1.28
N ALA A 225 -2.77 3.15 -0.57
CA ALA A 225 -2.03 4.25 -1.18
C ALA A 225 -0.84 3.68 -1.97
N THR A 226 -0.04 2.85 -1.30
CA THR A 226 0.96 2.00 -1.96
C THR A 226 1.13 0.70 -1.20
N ALA A 227 1.34 -0.38 -1.95
CA ALA A 227 1.74 -1.66 -1.43
C ALA A 227 2.96 -2.13 -2.21
N SER A 228 4.07 -2.27 -1.50
CA SER A 228 5.35 -2.67 -2.09
C SER A 228 6.12 -3.59 -1.18
N TYR A 229 7.13 -4.25 -1.73
CA TYR A 229 8.08 -5.00 -0.94
C TYR A 229 9.49 -4.75 -1.48
N ARG A 230 10.47 -4.95 -0.60
CA ARG A 230 11.88 -5.02 -0.95
C ARG A 230 12.51 -6.23 -0.28
N LEU A 231 13.53 -6.80 -0.90
CA LEU A 231 14.30 -7.89 -0.31
C LEU A 231 15.18 -7.34 0.83
N LEU A 232 15.44 -8.11 1.88
CA LEU A 232 16.35 -7.67 2.95
C LEU A 232 17.77 -7.46 2.38
N PRO A 233 18.39 -6.26 2.53
CA PRO A 233 19.80 -6.07 2.22
C PRO A 233 20.69 -6.89 3.17
N GLU A 234 21.68 -7.57 2.60
CA GLU A 234 22.80 -8.16 3.33
C GLU A 234 24.09 -7.52 2.81
N ILE A 235 24.75 -6.78 3.70
CA ILE A 235 26.03 -6.12 3.44
C ILE A 235 27.11 -6.90 4.18
N ARG A 236 28.15 -7.35 3.47
CA ARG A 236 29.27 -8.08 4.07
C ARG A 236 30.58 -7.36 3.80
N LEU A 237 31.39 -7.21 4.84
CA LEU A 237 32.74 -6.70 4.74
C LEU A 237 33.69 -7.89 4.50
N LEU A 238 34.38 -7.89 3.37
CA LEU A 238 35.30 -8.96 2.96
C LEU A 238 36.66 -8.82 3.67
N ARG A 239 37.04 -7.59 4.01
CA ARG A 239 38.24 -7.26 4.79
C ARG A 239 37.91 -6.22 5.87
N PRO A 240 38.67 -6.17 6.98
CA PRO A 240 38.54 -5.09 7.95
C PRO A 240 38.88 -3.75 7.28
N VAL A 241 37.98 -2.77 7.43
CA VAL A 241 38.13 -1.41 6.91
C VAL A 241 38.39 -0.49 8.10
N ARG A 242 39.50 0.26 8.06
CA ARG A 242 40.02 1.04 9.19
C ARG A 242 40.09 2.54 8.90
N ASP A 243 39.97 3.34 9.96
CA ASP A 243 40.25 4.76 10.02
C ASP A 243 39.55 5.59 8.92
N GLU A 244 40.31 6.29 8.07
CA GLU A 244 39.77 7.15 7.01
C GLU A 244 38.89 6.35 6.01
N GLN A 245 39.27 5.10 5.73
CA GLN A 245 38.46 4.23 4.87
C GLN A 245 37.14 3.89 5.54
N ALA A 246 37.13 3.72 6.86
CA ALA A 246 35.92 3.39 7.63
C ALA A 246 34.95 4.59 7.68
N GLU A 247 35.48 5.79 7.90
CA GLU A 247 34.68 7.03 7.85
C GLU A 247 34.11 7.28 6.45
N ARG A 248 34.90 7.04 5.38
CA ARG A 248 34.44 7.13 3.99
C ARG A 248 33.38 6.07 3.68
N LEU A 249 33.58 4.85 4.15
CA LEU A 249 32.62 3.76 4.01
C LEU A 249 31.29 4.13 4.67
N GLN A 250 31.31 4.65 5.89
CA GLN A 250 30.10 5.12 6.58
C GLN A 250 29.37 6.19 5.77
N GLY A 251 30.09 7.14 5.16
CA GLY A 251 29.52 8.17 4.29
C GLY A 251 28.90 7.65 2.99
N CYS A 252 29.22 6.43 2.56
CA CYS A 252 28.64 5.82 1.35
C CYS A 252 27.23 5.27 1.58
N PHE A 253 26.89 4.91 2.81
CA PHE A 253 25.63 4.24 3.17
C PHE A 253 24.62 5.17 3.83
N SER A 254 23.39 4.66 3.97
CA SER A 254 22.35 5.35 4.73
C SER A 254 22.76 5.46 6.21
N LYS A 255 22.32 6.53 6.89
CA LYS A 255 22.65 6.76 8.30
C LYS A 255 22.19 5.56 9.16
N GLY A 256 23.07 5.08 10.03
CA GLY A 256 22.78 3.93 10.93
C GLY A 256 23.02 2.55 10.32
N VAL A 257 23.44 2.44 9.05
CA VAL A 257 23.77 1.16 8.42
C VAL A 257 25.14 0.66 8.87
N ILE A 258 26.14 1.53 8.82
CA ILE A 258 27.53 1.26 9.23
C ILE A 258 27.83 2.06 10.50
N GLU A 259 28.30 1.36 11.52
CA GLU A 259 28.83 1.93 12.77
C GLU A 259 30.35 1.81 12.78
N LEU A 260 31.00 2.69 13.54
CA LEU A 260 32.43 2.69 13.76
C LEU A 260 32.68 2.25 15.20
N ASP A 261 33.34 1.12 15.38
CA ASP A 261 33.76 0.63 16.69
C ASP A 261 35.23 1.01 16.91
N ASP A 262 35.57 1.49 18.11
CA ASP A 262 36.95 1.80 18.50
C ASP A 262 37.64 0.50 18.97
N GLU A 263 38.68 0.04 18.25
CA GLU A 263 39.50 -1.09 18.69
C GLU A 263 40.46 -0.68 19.82
N PRO A 264 40.92 -1.64 20.66
CA PRO A 264 41.87 -1.37 21.75
C PRO A 264 43.19 -0.71 21.30
N ASP A 265 43.57 -0.90 20.04
CA ASP A 265 44.74 -0.27 19.41
C ASP A 265 44.51 1.21 19.02
N GLY A 266 43.33 1.78 19.25
CA GLY A 266 42.98 3.17 18.92
C GLY A 266 42.56 3.41 17.47
N HIS A 267 42.42 2.34 16.68
CA HIS A 267 41.92 2.38 15.30
C HIS A 267 40.40 2.28 15.27
N LYS A 268 39.76 3.03 14.35
CA LYS A 268 38.31 2.92 14.11
C LYS A 268 38.03 1.83 13.09
N VAL A 269 37.19 0.86 13.41
CA VAL A 269 36.81 -0.24 12.50
C VAL A 269 35.34 -0.13 12.13
N ALA A 270 35.04 -0.25 10.83
CA ALA A 270 33.65 -0.30 10.38
C ALA A 270 33.00 -1.65 10.66
N ARG A 271 31.78 -1.63 11.21
CA ARG A 271 30.90 -2.79 11.38
C ARG A 271 29.53 -2.51 10.77
N VAL A 272 28.93 -3.53 10.17
CA VAL A 272 27.54 -3.47 9.70
C VAL A 272 26.62 -3.62 10.92
N ALA A 273 25.88 -2.56 11.23
CA ALA A 273 24.97 -2.53 12.38
C ALA A 273 23.54 -2.87 11.96
N ASN A 274 22.98 -2.12 11.01
CA ASN A 274 21.61 -2.32 10.54
C ASN A 274 21.52 -2.27 9.01
N ALA A 275 21.69 -3.42 8.37
CA ALA A 275 21.57 -3.52 6.92
C ALA A 275 20.15 -3.21 6.40
N ARG A 276 19.10 -3.36 7.23
CA ARG A 276 17.69 -3.11 6.85
C ARG A 276 17.44 -1.66 6.42
N ALA A 277 18.13 -0.72 7.06
CA ALA A 277 17.98 0.72 6.81
C ALA A 277 18.59 1.17 5.48
N ASP A 278 19.32 0.29 4.78
CA ASP A 278 19.99 0.68 3.55
C ASP A 278 19.03 0.79 2.35
N THR A 279 19.13 1.94 1.67
CA THR A 279 18.45 2.21 0.41
C THR A 279 19.20 1.68 -0.81
N CYS A 280 20.43 1.18 -0.63
CA CYS A 280 21.33 0.65 -1.68
C CYS A 280 21.64 1.67 -2.79
N SER A 281 22.20 2.81 -2.41
CA SER A 281 22.69 3.85 -3.33
C SER A 281 23.81 3.37 -4.27
N ARG A 282 24.52 2.28 -3.92
CA ARG A 282 25.71 1.75 -4.62
C ARG A 282 26.90 2.71 -4.65
N ASN A 283 26.92 3.72 -3.78
CA ASN A 283 28.01 4.70 -3.71
C ASN A 283 29.39 4.10 -3.41
N VAL A 284 29.44 2.94 -2.74
CA VAL A 284 30.70 2.21 -2.47
C VAL A 284 31.49 1.93 -3.75
N PHE A 285 30.81 1.64 -4.87
CA PHE A 285 31.49 1.38 -6.14
C PHE A 285 32.05 2.65 -6.81
N ARG A 286 31.92 3.84 -6.22
CA ARG A 286 32.60 5.04 -6.72
C ARG A 286 34.04 5.16 -6.24
N PHE A 287 34.40 4.40 -5.22
CA PHE A 287 35.66 4.49 -4.50
C PHE A 287 36.49 3.23 -4.75
N ASP A 288 37.55 3.35 -5.55
CA ASP A 288 38.38 2.20 -5.95
C ASP A 288 39.07 1.50 -4.76
N ASP A 289 39.28 2.23 -3.65
CA ASP A 289 39.81 1.73 -2.37
C ASP A 289 38.80 0.92 -1.54
N LEU A 290 37.50 0.98 -1.87
CA LEU A 290 36.42 0.32 -1.12
C LEU A 290 35.67 -0.74 -1.94
N LYS A 291 35.83 -0.76 -3.28
CA LYS A 291 35.16 -1.71 -4.19
C LYS A 291 35.37 -3.17 -3.82
N ASP A 292 36.58 -3.51 -3.41
CA ASP A 292 37.00 -4.87 -3.04
C ASP A 292 36.65 -5.24 -1.59
N ALA A 293 36.32 -4.24 -0.77
CA ALA A 293 36.11 -4.42 0.66
C ALA A 293 34.67 -4.83 1.01
N VAL A 294 33.70 -4.58 0.12
CA VAL A 294 32.28 -4.75 0.41
C VAL A 294 31.61 -5.63 -0.64
N GLU A 295 30.78 -6.54 -0.15
CA GLU A 295 29.84 -7.28 -0.97
C GLU A 295 28.42 -6.85 -0.64
N LEU A 296 27.72 -6.31 -1.64
CA LEU A 296 26.32 -5.94 -1.56
C LEU A 296 25.45 -7.07 -2.10
N SER A 297 24.55 -7.57 -1.26
CA SER A 297 23.62 -8.62 -1.64
C SER A 297 22.23 -8.41 -1.05
N ARG A 298 21.25 -9.16 -1.56
CA ARG A 298 19.88 -9.19 -1.07
C ARG A 298 19.45 -10.63 -0.84
N VAL A 299 18.83 -10.91 0.28
CA VAL A 299 18.35 -12.25 0.67
C VAL A 299 17.04 -12.55 -0.08
N LYS A 300 17.01 -13.60 -0.90
CA LYS A 300 15.89 -13.91 -1.82
C LYS A 300 14.60 -14.34 -1.12
N ASP A 301 14.72 -15.02 0.01
CA ASP A 301 13.59 -15.58 0.75
C ASP A 301 13.11 -14.65 1.87
N HIS A 302 13.62 -13.41 1.95
CA HIS A 302 13.24 -12.44 2.98
C HIS A 302 12.71 -11.15 2.35
N TYR A 303 11.40 -10.95 2.45
CA TYR A 303 10.70 -9.77 1.96
C TYR A 303 10.32 -8.86 3.11
N ILE A 304 10.63 -7.58 2.97
CA ILE A 304 10.12 -6.49 3.80
C ILE A 304 8.95 -5.89 3.04
N PHE A 305 7.73 -6.15 3.51
CA PHE A 305 6.51 -5.55 2.99
C PHE A 305 6.22 -4.23 3.69
N SER A 306 5.77 -3.25 2.91
CA SER A 306 5.24 -1.98 3.38
C SER A 306 3.90 -1.76 2.69
N VAL A 307 2.84 -1.69 3.50
CA VAL A 307 1.47 -1.51 3.05
C VAL A 307 0.89 -0.29 3.74
N GLU A 308 0.50 0.69 2.93
CA GLU A 308 -0.12 1.93 3.37
C GLU A 308 -1.60 1.92 2.96
N SER A 309 -2.50 1.89 3.93
CA SER A 309 -3.94 1.96 3.74
C SER A 309 -4.38 3.40 3.46
N THR A 310 -5.39 3.56 2.59
CA THR A 310 -6.11 4.83 2.40
C THR A 310 -7.08 5.15 3.55
N GLY A 311 -7.20 4.25 4.53
CA GLY A 311 -8.06 4.38 5.72
C GLY A 311 -9.48 3.80 5.58
N ALA A 312 -9.83 3.26 4.41
CA ALA A 312 -11.06 2.47 4.25
C ALA A 312 -11.04 1.18 5.08
N TYR A 313 -9.84 0.59 5.25
CA TYR A 313 -9.58 -0.58 6.07
C TYR A 313 -8.41 -0.33 7.02
N ALA A 314 -8.39 -1.08 8.12
CA ALA A 314 -7.17 -1.24 8.91
C ALA A 314 -6.14 -2.08 8.12
N PRO A 315 -4.83 -1.74 8.20
CA PRO A 315 -3.80 -2.33 7.34
C PRO A 315 -3.57 -3.83 7.61
N ASP A 316 -3.76 -4.30 8.84
CA ASP A 316 -3.73 -5.72 9.23
C ASP A 316 -4.85 -6.54 8.56
N THR A 317 -6.05 -5.96 8.52
CA THR A 317 -7.22 -6.55 7.88
C THR A 317 -7.03 -6.61 6.37
N LEU A 318 -6.42 -5.58 5.75
CA LEU A 318 -6.14 -5.58 4.31
C LEU A 318 -5.27 -6.75 3.87
N VAL A 319 -4.17 -7.01 4.59
CA VAL A 319 -3.28 -8.13 4.28
C VAL A 319 -4.02 -9.46 4.42
N THR A 320 -4.84 -9.59 5.45
CA THR A 320 -5.66 -10.79 5.69
C THR A 320 -6.69 -11.01 4.58
N GLU A 321 -7.39 -9.96 4.16
CA GLU A 321 -8.37 -10.03 3.06
C GLU A 321 -7.68 -10.36 1.72
N ALA A 322 -6.49 -9.82 1.46
CA ALA A 322 -5.73 -10.16 0.27
C ALA A 322 -5.37 -11.67 0.21
N ILE A 323 -5.01 -12.27 1.34
CA ILE A 323 -4.73 -13.71 1.40
C ILE A 323 -6.02 -14.51 1.16
N LYS A 324 -7.16 -14.10 1.73
CA LYS A 324 -8.45 -14.75 1.50
C LYS A 324 -8.87 -14.70 0.03
N VAL A 325 -8.63 -13.58 -0.67
CA VAL A 325 -8.90 -13.47 -2.11
C VAL A 325 -8.07 -14.48 -2.91
N LEU A 326 -6.79 -14.64 -2.58
CA LEU A 326 -5.94 -15.66 -3.22
C LEU A 326 -6.46 -17.08 -2.96
N MET A 327 -6.87 -17.37 -1.72
CA MET A 327 -7.45 -18.67 -1.35
C MET A 327 -8.75 -18.95 -2.11
N ALA A 328 -9.65 -17.97 -2.18
CA ALA A 328 -10.93 -18.08 -2.87
C ALA A 328 -10.76 -18.36 -4.37
N LYS A 329 -9.75 -17.75 -5.01
CA LYS A 329 -9.41 -18.05 -6.41
C LYS A 329 -8.98 -19.49 -6.63
N CYS A 330 -8.15 -20.02 -5.75
CA CYS A 330 -7.75 -21.43 -5.82
C CYS A 330 -8.95 -22.36 -5.61
N GLN A 331 -9.81 -22.04 -4.64
CA GLN A 331 -11.00 -22.85 -4.34
C GLN A 331 -11.98 -22.88 -5.52
N MET A 332 -12.25 -21.72 -6.14
CA MET A 332 -13.13 -21.61 -7.31
C MET A 332 -12.75 -22.60 -8.42
N PHE A 333 -11.47 -22.68 -8.79
CA PHE A 333 -11.03 -23.62 -9.83
C PHE A 333 -11.08 -25.09 -9.38
N LEU A 334 -10.88 -25.38 -8.10
CA LEU A 334 -11.05 -26.74 -7.58
C LEU A 334 -12.52 -27.18 -7.69
N ASP A 335 -13.45 -26.31 -7.30
CA ASP A 335 -14.88 -26.58 -7.37
C ASP A 335 -15.31 -26.81 -8.83
N GLU A 336 -14.82 -25.99 -9.78
CA GLU A 336 -15.08 -26.18 -11.21
C GLU A 336 -14.54 -27.52 -11.75
N LEU A 337 -13.36 -27.95 -11.32
CA LEU A 337 -12.79 -29.24 -11.73
C LEU A 337 -13.60 -30.43 -11.20
N GLU A 338 -14.10 -30.35 -9.96
CA GLU A 338 -14.99 -31.37 -9.39
C GLU A 338 -16.35 -31.43 -10.10
N HIS A 339 -16.89 -30.29 -10.52
CA HIS A 339 -18.11 -30.23 -11.31
C HIS A 339 -17.96 -30.89 -12.69
N VAL A 340 -16.83 -30.73 -13.36
CA VAL A 340 -16.58 -31.40 -14.66
C VAL A 340 -16.48 -32.91 -14.48
N GLN A 341 -15.73 -33.39 -13.48
CA GLN A 341 -15.52 -34.82 -13.24
C GLN A 341 -16.79 -35.59 -12.84
N THR A 342 -17.82 -34.90 -12.36
CA THR A 342 -19.10 -35.51 -12.00
C THR A 342 -20.07 -35.62 -13.18
N HIS A 343 -19.78 -34.97 -14.30
CA HIS A 343 -20.61 -34.95 -15.51
C HIS A 343 -20.05 -35.79 -16.67
N ASP A 344 -18.87 -36.39 -16.49
CA ASP A 344 -18.31 -37.50 -17.29
C ASP A 344 -18.52 -38.84 -16.57
#